data_AF-A0A4R9ISD5-F1
#
_entry.id   AF-A0A4R9ISD5-F1
#
_cell.length_a   1.000
_cell.length_b   1.000
_cell.length_c   1.000
_cell.angle_alpha   90.00
_cell.angle_beta   90.00
_cell.angle_gamma   90.00
#
_symmetry.space_group_name_H-M   'P 1'
#
loop_
_entity.id
_entity.type
_entity.pdbx_description
1 polymer ?
#
loop_
_entity_poly.entity_id
_entity_poly.type
_entity_poly.pdbx_seq_one_letter_code
_entity_poly.pdbx_strand_id
1 'polypeptide(L)'
;MKQNLFFCVLLFVFSCGAPFSFRSACYERNKCSTIEGACFLRNDAFYKVATNSTEYSTQDLTAIVGSCLGLEKTCRKNCESGTIF
;
A
#
# COMPACT_ATOMS: atom_id res chain seq x y z
N MET A 1 23.75 29.05 -8.01
CA MET A 1 22.43 28.49 -8.40
C MET A 1 22.51 27.06 -8.96
N LYS A 2 23.29 26.14 -8.36
CA LYS A 2 23.36 24.73 -8.81
C LYS A 2 22.83 23.72 -7.79
N GLN A 3 22.75 24.09 -6.51
CA GLN A 3 22.32 23.19 -5.43
C GLN A 3 20.80 22.99 -5.34
N ASN A 4 19.99 23.95 -5.81
CA ASN A 4 18.52 23.83 -5.75
C ASN A 4 17.94 22.82 -6.76
N LEU A 5 18.70 22.41 -7.79
CA LEU A 5 18.24 21.45 -8.79
C LEU A 5 18.32 20.00 -8.29
N PHE A 6 19.28 19.70 -7.41
CA PHE A 6 19.49 18.35 -6.86
C PHE A 6 18.40 17.94 -5.86
N PHE A 7 17.85 18.92 -5.14
CA PHE A 7 16.78 18.67 -4.17
C PHE A 7 15.44 18.34 -4.85
N CYS A 8 15.17 18.91 -6.03
CA CYS A 8 13.99 18.56 -6.84
C CYS A 8 14.08 17.13 -7.38
N VAL A 9 15.25 16.64 -7.77
CA VAL A 9 15.41 15.27 -8.31
C VAL A 9 15.19 14.22 -7.22
N LEU A 10 15.59 14.48 -5.97
CA LEU A 10 15.36 13.56 -4.85
C LEU A 10 13.87 13.45 -4.48
N LEU A 11 13.08 14.52 -4.63
CA LEU A 11 11.63 14.48 -4.40
C LEU A 11 10.86 13.68 -5.46
N PHE A 12 11.42 13.49 -6.66
CA PHE A 12 10.82 12.68 -7.73
C PHE A 12 10.97 11.16 -7.54
N VAL A 13 11.91 10.70 -6.70
CA VAL A 13 12.20 9.25 -6.56
C VAL A 13 11.39 8.60 -5.44
N PHE A 14 10.89 9.40 -4.49
CA PHE A 14 10.09 8.96 -3.34
C PHE A 14 8.59 9.16 -3.50
N SER A 15 8.16 9.80 -4.59
CA SER A 15 6.76 9.97 -4.93
C SER A 15 6.29 8.76 -5.72
N CYS A 16 5.39 7.96 -5.14
CA CYS A 16 4.60 7.02 -5.92
C CYS A 16 3.87 7.83 -6.99
N GLY A 17 4.18 7.62 -8.28
CA GLY A 17 3.65 8.43 -9.38
C GLY A 17 4.68 9.05 -10.35
N ALA A 18 5.97 8.73 -10.29
CA ALA A 18 6.89 9.18 -11.34
C ALA A 18 6.58 8.49 -12.68
N PRO A 19 6.31 9.23 -13.79
CA PRO A 19 5.81 8.69 -15.06
C PRO A 19 6.83 7.85 -15.87
N PHE A 20 7.99 7.56 -15.30
CA PHE A 20 9.10 6.86 -15.96
C PHE A 20 9.65 5.65 -15.18
N SER A 21 8.92 5.09 -14.20
CA SER A 21 9.32 3.82 -13.58
C SER A 21 8.72 2.65 -14.37
N PHE A 22 9.57 1.74 -14.87
CA PHE A 22 9.14 0.48 -15.48
C PHE A 22 8.06 -0.18 -14.61
N ARG A 23 6.91 -0.54 -15.18
CA ARG A 23 5.72 -1.06 -14.46
C ARG A 23 6.05 -2.15 -13.42
N SER A 24 7.06 -2.98 -13.69
CA SER A 24 7.60 -3.97 -12.77
C SER A 24 8.11 -3.38 -11.45
N ALA A 25 8.77 -2.23 -11.48
CA ALA A 25 9.28 -1.54 -10.29
C ALA A 25 8.15 -0.96 -9.42
N CYS A 26 7.00 -0.58 -10.00
CA CYS A 26 5.84 -0.10 -9.23
C CYS A 26 5.23 -1.22 -8.39
N TYR A 27 5.08 -2.43 -8.95
CA TYR A 27 4.53 -3.58 -8.22
C TYR A 27 5.42 -4.00 -7.05
N GLU A 28 6.74 -4.04 -7.27
CA GLU A 28 7.69 -4.40 -6.21
C GLU A 28 7.81 -3.31 -5.13
N ARG A 29 7.88 -2.03 -5.52
CA ARG A 29 7.97 -0.92 -4.55
C ARG A 29 6.74 -0.81 -3.68
N ASN A 30 5.55 -0.96 -4.25
CA ASN A 30 4.29 -0.95 -3.49
C ASN A 30 3.98 -2.30 -2.86
N LYS A 31 4.83 -3.32 -3.08
CA LYS A 31 4.66 -4.68 -2.57
C LYS A 31 3.25 -5.22 -2.86
N CYS A 32 2.73 -4.98 -4.06
CA CYS A 32 1.32 -5.26 -4.39
C CYS A 32 0.95 -6.73 -4.12
N SER A 33 1.88 -7.68 -4.24
CA SER A 33 1.67 -9.11 -3.94
C SER A 33 1.47 -9.45 -2.46
N THR A 34 1.85 -8.55 -1.54
CA THR A 34 1.77 -8.77 -0.08
C THR A 34 0.91 -7.74 0.63
N ILE A 35 0.34 -6.78 -0.10
CA ILE A 35 -0.40 -5.64 0.45
C ILE A 35 -1.64 -6.07 1.26
N GLU A 36 -2.34 -7.11 0.82
CA GLU A 36 -3.53 -7.64 1.52
C GLU A 36 -3.14 -8.30 2.83
N GLY A 37 -2.07 -9.11 2.83
CA GLY A 37 -1.54 -9.74 4.04
C GLY A 37 -0.99 -8.72 5.04
N ALA A 38 -0.31 -7.68 4.57
CA ALA A 38 0.18 -6.59 5.41
C ALA A 38 -0.98 -5.76 6.02
N CYS A 39 -2.02 -5.49 5.23
CA CYS A 39 -3.24 -4.86 5.71
C CYS A 39 -3.92 -5.71 6.79
N PHE A 40 -4.06 -7.01 6.55
CA PHE A 40 -4.65 -7.94 7.51
C PHE A 40 -3.87 -7.97 8.83
N LEU A 41 -2.53 -8.12 8.77
CA LEU A 41 -1.68 -8.13 9.96
C LEU A 41 -1.75 -6.82 10.76
N ARG A 42 -1.84 -5.68 10.07
CA ARG A 42 -1.96 -4.38 10.72
C ARG A 42 -3.31 -4.22 11.41
N ASN A 43 -4.38 -4.68 10.77
CA ASN A 43 -5.72 -4.66 11.33
C ASN A 43 -5.88 -5.68 12.46
N ASP A 44 -5.24 -6.85 12.36
CA ASP A 44 -5.15 -7.87 13.42
C ASP A 44 -4.47 -7.29 14.67
N ALA A 45 -3.30 -6.66 14.49
CA ALA A 45 -2.58 -6.02 15.59
C ALA A 45 -3.40 -4.89 16.22
N PHE A 46 -4.04 -4.04 15.39
CA PHE A 46 -4.87 -2.95 15.89
C PHE A 46 -6.09 -3.47 16.66
N TYR A 47 -6.78 -4.48 16.13
CA TYR A 47 -7.94 -5.10 16.77
C TYR A 47 -7.56 -5.68 18.12
N LYS A 48 -6.50 -6.51 18.18
CA LYS A 48 -6.03 -7.12 19.42
C LYS A 48 -5.63 -6.09 20.48
N VAL A 49 -5.01 -4.98 20.07
CA VAL A 49 -4.65 -3.89 20.99
C VAL A 49 -5.90 -3.14 21.46
N ALA A 50 -6.85 -2.87 20.58
CA ALA A 50 -8.05 -2.10 20.90
C ALA A 50 -9.07 -2.88 21.75
N THR A 51 -9.21 -4.18 21.50
CA THR A 51 -10.22 -5.03 22.15
C THR A 51 -9.64 -5.89 23.28
N ASN A 52 -8.31 -6.01 23.37
CA ASN A 52 -7.62 -6.93 24.26
C ASN A 52 -8.10 -8.39 24.13
N SER A 53 -8.63 -8.75 22.96
CA SER A 53 -9.14 -10.09 22.64
C SER A 53 -8.20 -10.80 21.67
N THR A 54 -7.96 -12.09 21.90
CA THR A 54 -7.22 -12.96 20.96
C THR A 54 -8.11 -13.56 19.87
N GLU A 55 -9.43 -13.47 20.03
CA GLU A 55 -10.41 -14.04 19.13
C GLU A 55 -11.25 -12.96 18.45
N TYR A 56 -11.69 -13.27 17.24
CA TYR A 56 -12.57 -12.44 16.43
C TYR A 56 -14.01 -12.89 16.57
N SER A 57 -14.93 -11.94 16.68
CA SER A 57 -16.31 -12.22 16.28
C SER A 57 -16.36 -12.44 14.75
N THR A 58 -17.34 -13.21 14.27
CA THR A 58 -17.54 -13.40 12.82
C THR A 58 -17.76 -12.09 12.07
N GLN A 59 -18.36 -11.10 12.72
CA GLN A 59 -18.61 -9.78 12.15
C GLN A 59 -17.31 -8.98 12.03
N ASP A 60 -16.49 -8.97 13.08
CA ASP A 60 -15.20 -8.27 13.07
C ASP A 60 -14.21 -8.88 12.08
N LEU A 61 -14.15 -10.21 12.01
CA LEU A 61 -13.30 -10.90 11.04
C LEU A 61 -13.69 -10.54 9.61
N THR A 62 -14.99 -10.50 9.32
CA THR A 62 -15.49 -10.14 7.99
C THR A 62 -15.17 -8.69 7.65
N ALA A 63 -15.29 -7.78 8.61
CA ALA A 63 -14.92 -6.38 8.42
C ALA A 63 -13.41 -6.21 8.17
N ILE A 64 -12.57 -6.89 8.97
CA ILE A 64 -11.10 -6.84 8.84
C ILE A 64 -10.66 -7.39 7.47
N VAL A 65 -11.11 -8.60 7.11
CA VAL A 65 -10.75 -9.22 5.82
C VAL A 65 -11.31 -8.41 4.67
N GLY A 66 -12.58 -7.98 4.75
CA GLY A 66 -13.25 -7.20 3.71
C GLY A 66 -12.58 -5.86 3.43
N SER A 67 -12.00 -5.21 4.44
CA SER A 67 -11.26 -3.95 4.27
C SER A 67 -9.95 -4.09 3.48
N CYS A 68 -9.36 -5.28 3.48
CA CYS A 68 -8.08 -5.56 2.83
C CYS A 68 -8.23 -6.25 1.47
N LEU A 69 -9.37 -6.90 1.23
CA LEU A 69 -9.64 -7.69 0.05
C LEU A 69 -9.78 -6.80 -1.18
N GLY A 70 -8.98 -7.09 -2.23
CA GLY A 70 -8.96 -6.31 -3.47
C GLY A 70 -7.94 -5.17 -3.48
N LEU A 71 -7.14 -5.00 -2.42
CA LEU A 71 -6.03 -4.05 -2.43
C LEU A 71 -4.95 -4.48 -3.41
N GLU A 72 -4.68 -5.78 -3.60
CA GLU A 72 -3.71 -6.25 -4.61
C GLU A 72 -4.17 -5.82 -6.01
N LYS A 73 -5.43 -6.07 -6.34
CA LYS A 73 -6.02 -5.75 -7.64
C LYS A 73 -6.04 -4.24 -7.88
N THR A 74 -6.35 -3.45 -6.86
CA THR A 74 -6.33 -1.98 -6.93
C THR A 74 -4.91 -1.46 -7.11
N CYS A 75 -3.94 -1.96 -6.34
CA CYS A 75 -2.52 -1.65 -6.46
C CYS A 75 -2.00 -1.96 -7.87
N ARG A 76 -2.36 -3.14 -8.40
CA ARG A 76 -2.00 -3.51 -9.77
C ARG A 76 -2.61 -2.56 -10.80
N LYS A 77 -3.90 -2.24 -10.70
CA LYS A 77 -4.56 -1.30 -11.61
C LYS A 77 -3.92 0.09 -11.58
N ASN A 78 -3.57 0.61 -10.41
CA ASN A 78 -2.92 1.92 -10.27
C ASN A 78 -1.52 1.92 -10.90
N CYS A 79 -0.76 0.83 -10.75
CA CYS A 79 0.52 0.66 -11.42
C CYS A 79 0.40 0.45 -12.95
N GLU A 80 -0.67 -0.21 -13.43
CA GLU A 80 -0.95 -0.41 -14.86
C GLU A 80 -1.42 0.89 -15.54
N SER A 81 -2.24 1.67 -14.85
CA SER A 81 -2.86 2.88 -15.41
C SER A 81 -1.91 4.07 -15.44
N GLY A 82 -0.77 4.01 -14.74
CA GLY A 82 0.18 5.13 -14.64
C GLY A 82 -0.46 6.41 -14.08
N THR A 83 -1.65 6.30 -13.50
CA THR A 83 -2.46 7.44 -13.05
C THR A 83 -2.08 7.69 -11.59
N ILE A 84 -1.31 8.76 -11.40
CA ILE A 84 -1.10 9.39 -10.10
C ILE A 84 -2.49 9.85 -9.63
N PHE A 85 -2.99 9.26 -8.55
CA PHE A 85 -4.07 9.86 -7.76
C PHE A 85 -3.47 10.36 -6.46
#